data_AF-A0A1L5KLF2-F1
#
_entry.id   AF-A0A1L5KLF2-F1
#
_cell.length_a   1.000
_cell.length_b   1.000
_cell.length_c   1.000
_cell.angle_alpha   90.00
_cell.angle_beta   90.00
_cell.angle_gamma   90.00
#
_symmetry.space_group_name_H-M   'P 1'
#
loop_
_entity.id
_entity.type
_entity.pdbx_description
1 polymer ?
#
loop_
_entity_poly.entity_id
_entity_poly.type
_entity_poly.pdbx_seq_one_letter_code
_entity_poly.pdbx_strand_id
1 'polypeptide(L)' 'MAQTLLNLAKQPDAMTHPDGMQIKITRQEIGQIVGCSRETVGRILKMLEDQNLISAHGKTIVVYGTR' A
#
# COMPACT_ATOMS: atom_id res chain seq x y z
N MET A 1 -12.28 4.64 -4.62
CA MET A 1 -10.85 4.41 -4.98
C MET A 1 -9.99 3.92 -3.82
N ALA A 2 -10.28 4.26 -2.56
CA ALA A 2 -9.59 3.68 -1.38
C ALA A 2 -9.77 2.14 -1.23
N GLN A 3 -10.89 1.59 -1.72
CA GLN A 3 -11.20 0.15 -1.63
C GLN A 3 -10.12 -0.74 -2.27
N THR A 4 -9.50 -0.31 -3.38
CA THR A 4 -8.54 -1.14 -4.14
C THR A 4 -7.21 -1.29 -3.41
N LEU A 5 -6.75 -0.24 -2.73
CA LEU A 5 -5.56 -0.29 -1.87
C LEU A 5 -5.79 -1.15 -0.63
N LEU A 6 -6.99 -1.06 -0.02
CA LEU A 6 -7.37 -1.95 1.08
C LEU A 6 -7.45 -3.42 0.64
N ASN A 7 -7.81 -3.68 -0.63
CA ASN A 7 -7.86 -5.02 -1.19
C ASN A 7 -6.47 -5.58 -1.50
N LEU A 8 -5.52 -4.72 -1.88
CA LEU A 8 -4.10 -5.07 -2.03
C LEU A 8 -3.45 -5.45 -0.67
N ALA A 9 -3.83 -4.77 0.41
CA ALA A 9 -3.40 -5.13 1.77
C ALA A 9 -3.92 -6.50 2.25
N LYS A 10 -4.97 -7.04 1.60
CA LYS A 10 -5.51 -8.39 1.87
C LYS A 10 -4.89 -9.47 0.98
N GLN A 11 -3.91 -9.14 0.14
CA GLN A 11 -3.22 -10.17 -0.64
C GLN A 11 -2.38 -11.09 0.27
N PRO A 12 -2.32 -12.40 -0.06
CA PRO A 12 -1.68 -13.43 0.78
C PRO A 12 -0.17 -13.27 0.95
N ASP A 13 0.47 -12.31 0.27
CA ASP A 13 1.90 -11.98 0.39
C ASP A 13 2.20 -11.04 1.58
N ALA A 14 1.20 -10.72 2.38
CA ALA A 14 1.34 -9.85 3.55
C ALA A 14 2.08 -10.58 4.69
N MET A 15 3.31 -10.14 4.96
CA MET A 15 4.16 -10.58 6.05
C MET A 15 3.80 -9.85 7.35
N THR A 16 3.86 -10.53 8.48
CA THR A 16 3.66 -9.90 9.81
C THR A 16 4.81 -8.94 10.10
N HIS A 17 4.50 -7.72 10.53
CA HIS A 17 5.47 -6.68 10.89
C HIS A 17 5.19 -6.20 12.32
N PRO A 18 6.20 -5.83 13.13
CA PRO A 18 5.99 -5.31 14.49
C PRO A 18 4.97 -4.17 14.56
N ASP A 19 4.94 -3.29 13.56
CA ASP A 19 3.99 -2.18 13.50
C ASP A 19 2.66 -2.52 12.81
N GLY A 20 2.51 -3.71 12.21
CA GLY A 20 1.29 -4.12 11.51
C GLY A 20 1.52 -5.23 10.48
N MET A 21 1.26 -4.93 9.20
CA MET A 21 1.43 -5.88 8.10
C MET A 21 2.31 -5.29 7.02
N GLN A 22 3.29 -6.04 6.53
CA GLN A 22 4.20 -5.63 5.48
C GLN A 22 3.88 -6.38 4.19
N ILE A 23 3.68 -5.64 3.10
CA ILE A 23 3.44 -6.16 1.77
C ILE A 23 4.54 -5.71 0.83
N LYS A 24 4.98 -6.62 -0.03
CA LYS A 24 6.07 -6.39 -0.98
C LYS A 24 5.49 -6.16 -2.37
N ILE A 25 5.19 -4.92 -2.70
CA ILE A 25 4.58 -4.53 -3.97
C ILE A 25 5.19 -3.24 -4.51
N THR A 26 5.37 -3.16 -5.83
CA THR A 26 5.89 -1.96 -6.47
C THR A 26 4.77 -0.99 -6.84
N ARG A 27 5.08 0.30 -6.92
CA ARG A 27 4.12 1.33 -7.39
C ARG A 27 3.60 1.06 -8.82
N GLN A 28 4.41 0.35 -9.62
CA GLN A 28 4.09 -0.02 -10.99
C GLN A 28 3.02 -1.13 -11.01
N GLU A 29 3.22 -2.18 -10.19
CA GLU A 29 2.23 -3.24 -9.95
C GLU A 29 0.91 -2.65 -9.42
N ILE A 30 0.97 -1.75 -8.43
CA ILE A 30 -0.21 -1.04 -7.93
C ILE A 30 -0.90 -0.26 -9.07
N GLY A 31 -0.14 0.45 -9.90
CA GLY A 31 -0.67 1.17 -11.05
C GLY A 31 -1.37 0.27 -12.07
N GLN A 32 -0.83 -0.93 -12.32
CA GLN A 32 -1.45 -1.90 -13.21
C GLN A 32 -2.75 -2.47 -12.63
N ILE A 33 -2.78 -2.77 -11.34
CA ILE A 33 -3.97 -3.35 -10.67
C ILE A 33 -5.10 -2.31 -10.58
N VAL A 34 -4.76 -1.06 -10.25
CA VAL A 34 -5.74 0.04 -10.12
C VAL A 34 -6.11 0.63 -11.50
N GLY A 35 -5.37 0.28 -12.57
CA GLY A 35 -5.54 0.85 -13.91
C GLY A 35 -5.30 2.35 -13.96
N CYS A 36 -4.45 2.88 -13.07
CA CYS A 36 -4.19 4.31 -12.92
C CYS A 36 -2.72 4.66 -13.17
N SER A 37 -2.47 5.91 -13.58
CA SER A 37 -1.11 6.43 -13.74
C SER A 37 -0.32 6.35 -12.43
N ARG A 38 0.99 6.11 -12.56
CA ARG A 38 1.93 6.07 -11.43
C ARG A 38 1.89 7.32 -10.55
N GLU A 39 1.55 8.47 -11.14
CA GLU A 39 1.42 9.76 -10.45
C GLU A 39 0.25 9.76 -9.46
N THR A 40 -0.91 9.25 -9.89
CA THR A 40 -2.10 9.09 -9.04
C THR A 40 -1.80 8.15 -7.89
N VAL A 41 -1.14 7.02 -8.17
CA VAL A 41 -0.71 6.05 -7.14
C VAL A 41 0.23 6.69 -6.13
N GLY A 42 1.23 7.45 -6.60
CA GLY A 42 2.17 8.15 -5.73
C GLY A 42 1.49 9.17 -4.82
N ARG A 43 0.51 9.93 -5.34
CA ARG A 43 -0.26 10.90 -4.55
C ARG A 43 -1.11 10.19 -3.48
N ILE A 44 -1.79 9.11 -3.82
CA ILE A 44 -2.61 8.36 -2.87
C ILE A 44 -1.75 7.72 -1.79
N LEU A 45 -0.63 7.09 -2.16
CA LEU A 45 0.31 6.53 -1.19
C LEU A 45 0.80 7.59 -0.21
N LYS A 46 1.14 8.78 -0.71
CA LYS A 46 1.59 9.90 0.13
C LYS A 46 0.50 10.44 1.04
N MET A 47 -0.75 10.48 0.57
CA MET A 47 -1.89 10.85 1.42
C MET A 47 -2.13 9.82 2.54
N LEU A 48 -2.02 8.52 2.23
CA LEU A 48 -2.17 7.46 3.23
C LEU A 48 -1.02 7.46 4.25
N GLU A 49 0.20 7.79 3.81
CA GLU A 49 1.38 7.96 4.66
C GLU A 49 1.24 9.18 5.58
N ASP A 50 0.75 10.30 5.06
CA ASP A 50 0.44 11.51 5.85
C ASP A 50 -0.60 11.23 6.95
N GLN A 51 -1.60 10.40 6.64
CA GLN A 51 -2.59 9.94 7.61
C GLN A 51 -2.07 8.85 8.59
N ASN A 52 -0.78 8.48 8.54
CA ASN A 52 -0.20 7.41 9.36
C ASN A 52 -0.92 6.05 9.22
N LEU A 53 -1.55 5.80 8.07
CA LEU A 53 -2.22 4.52 7.79
C LEU A 53 -1.25 3.51 7.18
N ILE A 54 -0.27 3.99 6.41
CA ILE A 54 0.77 3.17 5.79
C ILE A 54 2.13 3.85 5.89
N SER A 55 3.20 3.09 5.62
CA SER A 55 4.54 3.61 5.38
C SER A 55 5.14 2.92 4.16
N ALA A 56 5.58 3.70 3.16
CA ALA A 56 6.02 3.15 1.88
C ALA A 56 7.53 3.35 1.66
N HIS A 57 8.30 2.29 1.90
CA HIS A 57 9.75 2.24 1.65
C HIS A 57 10.09 1.43 0.39
N GLY A 58 10.20 2.13 -0.74
CA GLY A 58 10.58 1.51 -2.02
C GLY A 58 9.51 0.54 -2.54
N LYS A 59 9.85 -0.76 -2.58
CA LYS A 59 8.92 -1.86 -2.94
C LYS A 59 8.24 -2.50 -1.73
N THR A 60 8.50 -1.97 -0.54
CA THR A 60 8.00 -2.49 0.72
C THR A 60 7.04 -1.48 1.29
N ILE A 61 5.80 -1.90 1.54
CA ILE A 61 4.76 -1.06 2.14
C ILE A 61 4.35 -1.71 3.46
N VAL A 62 4.34 -0.94 4.53
CA VAL A 62 3.85 -1.35 5.85
C VAL A 62 2.49 -0.71 6.06
N VAL A 63 1.49 -1.50 6.42
CA VAL A 63 0.13 -1.06 6.75
C VAL A 63 -0.01 -1.13 8.26
N TYR A 64 -0.38 -0.01 8.87
CA TYR A 64 -0.57 0.11 10.30
C TYR A 64 -2.02 -0.24 10.68
N GLY A 65 -2.22 -0.88 11.84
CA GLY A 65 -3.55 -1.02 12.46
C GLY A 65 -4.45 -2.17 11.97
N THR A 66 -4.00 -3.06 11.08
CA THR A 66 -4.79 -4.23 10.61
C THR A 66 -4.75 -5.42 11.58
N ARG A 67 -4.93 -5.19 12.88
CA ARG A 67 -4.99 -6.25 13.91
C ARG A 67 -6.37 -6.90 13.97
#